data_AF-A0A3L8P4R1-F1
#
_entry.id   AF-A0A3L8P4R1-F1
#
_cell.length_a   1.000
_cell.length_b   1.000
_cell.length_c   1.000
_cell.angle_alpha   90.00
_cell.angle_beta   90.00
_cell.angle_gamma   90.00
#
_symmetry.space_group_name_H-M   'P 1'
#
loop_
_entity.id
_entity.type
_entity.pdbx_description
1 polymer ?
#
loop_
_entity_poly.entity_id
_entity_poly.type
_entity_poly.pdbx_seq_one_letter_code
_entity_poly.pdbx_strand_id
1 'polypeptide(L)'
;MRNPVSVLRLLGVLLLCALACVAVVGGGSAAFRALSIGLFMVAAPGLLVVTVLRLGDALLSLVVGMVVGPAGWVMLATVATFLGLWWPGPTVVVVAVLLGVLALVLLVLELRAPANPLDDAQHRFVSHRHDEEVPVAVGRHRGAFPFG
;
A
#
# COMPACT_ATOMS: atom_id res chain seq x y z
N MET A 1 7.43 5.94 -11.35
CA MET A 1 7.24 6.60 -10.02
C MET A 1 6.74 5.60 -8.95
N ARG A 2 7.39 5.52 -7.77
CA ARG A 2 6.96 4.67 -6.63
C ARG A 2 5.69 5.25 -6.00
N ASN A 3 4.72 4.43 -5.62
CA ASN A 3 3.52 4.91 -4.93
C ASN A 3 3.80 5.10 -3.42
N PRO A 4 4.01 6.33 -2.92
CA PRO A 4 4.35 6.56 -1.50
C PRO A 4 3.24 6.07 -0.57
N VAL A 5 2.00 6.07 -1.06
CA VAL A 5 0.81 5.60 -0.33
C VAL A 5 0.88 4.09 -0.04
N SER A 6 1.38 3.28 -0.99
CA SER A 6 1.50 1.82 -0.81
C SER A 6 2.54 1.46 0.24
N VAL A 7 3.68 2.16 0.23
CA VAL A 7 4.76 1.98 1.21
C VAL A 7 4.29 2.35 2.61
N LEU A 8 3.58 3.48 2.75
CA LEU A 8 3.04 3.92 4.04
C LEU A 8 2.03 2.91 4.61
N ARG A 9 1.16 2.34 3.76
CA ARG A 9 0.19 1.30 4.15
C ARG A 9 0.88 0.04 4.66
N LEU A 10 1.91 -0.44 3.95
CA LEU A 10 2.68 -1.63 4.35
C LEU A 10 3.41 -1.43 5.68
N LEU A 11 3.99 -0.25 5.90
CA LEU A 11 4.59 0.11 7.19
C LEU A 11 3.55 0.13 8.32
N GLY A 12 2.34 0.66 8.05
CA GLY A 12 1.23 0.63 9.00
C GLY A 12 0.82 -0.79 9.41
N VAL A 13 0.74 -1.72 8.45
CA VAL A 13 0.46 -3.13 8.73
C VAL A 13 1.56 -3.76 9.58
N LEU A 14 2.83 -3.53 9.27
CA LEU A 14 3.96 -4.03 10.05
C LEU A 14 3.93 -3.53 11.50
N LEU A 15 3.61 -2.25 11.70
CA LEU A 15 3.52 -1.64 13.02
C LEU A 15 2.37 -2.24 13.83
N LEU A 16 1.19 -2.45 13.22
CA LEU A 16 0.06 -3.13 13.85
C LEU A 16 0.38 -4.58 14.24
N CYS A 17 1.11 -5.31 13.38
CA CYS A 17 1.54 -6.68 13.69
C CYS A 17 2.50 -6.70 14.89
N ALA A 18 3.49 -5.80 14.92
CA ALA A 18 4.42 -5.69 16.04
C ALA A 18 3.68 -5.34 17.34
N LEU A 19 2.73 -4.41 17.28
CA LEU A 19 1.96 -3.96 18.44
C LEU A 19 1.07 -5.07 19.00
N ALA A 20 0.45 -5.88 18.15
CA ALA A 20 -0.31 -7.06 18.55
C ALA A 20 0.59 -8.12 19.23
N CYS A 21 1.78 -8.39 18.68
CA CYS A 21 2.74 -9.31 19.29
C CYS A 21 3.19 -8.83 20.68
N VAL A 22 3.54 -7.55 20.81
CA VAL A 22 3.94 -6.95 22.08
C VAL A 22 2.81 -7.00 23.10
N ALA A 23 1.56 -6.76 22.70
CA ALA A 23 0.43 -6.84 23.60
C ALA A 23 0.19 -8.25 24.15
N VAL A 24 0.32 -9.28 23.31
CA VAL A 24 0.15 -10.68 23.73
C VAL A 24 1.30 -11.10 24.66
N VAL A 25 2.55 -10.84 24.28
CA VAL A 25 3.74 -11.32 25.02
C VAL A 25 4.06 -10.47 26.25
N GLY A 26 3.92 -9.15 26.16
CA GLY A 26 4.47 -8.18 27.13
C GLY A 26 3.70 -8.00 28.44
N GLY A 27 2.69 -8.81 28.74
CA GLY A 27 2.05 -8.79 30.07
C GLY A 27 1.24 -7.53 30.43
N GLY A 28 0.82 -6.70 29.46
CA GLY A 28 0.11 -5.44 29.70
C GLY A 28 -1.32 -5.58 30.25
N SER A 29 -1.96 -4.45 30.57
CA SER A 29 -3.34 -4.41 31.07
C SER A 29 -4.33 -5.05 30.09
N ALA A 30 -5.38 -5.69 30.60
CA ALA A 30 -6.39 -6.36 29.79
C ALA A 30 -7.04 -5.40 28.76
N ALA A 31 -7.23 -4.13 29.13
CA ALA A 31 -7.75 -3.09 28.25
C ALA A 31 -6.80 -2.78 27.08
N PHE A 32 -5.49 -2.67 27.34
CA PHE A 32 -4.49 -2.44 26.29
C PHE A 32 -4.42 -3.62 25.31
N ARG A 33 -4.48 -4.84 25.84
CA ARG A 33 -4.52 -6.08 25.02
C ARG A 33 -5.77 -6.13 24.14
N ALA A 34 -6.94 -5.87 24.71
CA ALA A 34 -8.19 -5.89 23.95
C ALA A 34 -8.19 -4.83 22.83
N LEU A 35 -7.73 -3.61 23.12
CA LEU A 35 -7.65 -2.52 22.14
C LEU A 35 -6.68 -2.84 21.00
N SER A 36 -5.45 -3.24 21.33
CA SER A 36 -4.42 -3.55 20.33
C SER A 36 -4.80 -4.72 19.44
N ILE A 37 -5.33 -5.80 20.03
CA ILE A 37 -5.79 -6.98 19.30
C ILE A 37 -7.00 -6.63 18.44
N GLY A 38 -7.97 -5.89 18.97
CA GLY A 38 -9.15 -5.45 18.21
C GLY A 38 -8.77 -4.57 17.02
N LEU A 39 -7.86 -3.61 17.23
CA LEU A 39 -7.36 -2.74 16.16
C LEU A 39 -6.64 -3.55 15.07
N PHE A 40 -5.82 -4.52 15.48
CA PHE A 40 -5.14 -5.43 14.57
C PHE A 40 -6.13 -6.26 13.74
N MET A 41 -7.14 -6.86 14.38
CA MET A 41 -8.14 -7.69 13.71
C MET A 41 -8.97 -6.91 12.68
N VAL A 42 -9.28 -5.65 12.96
CA VAL A 42 -10.07 -4.81 12.05
C VAL A 42 -9.21 -4.27 10.91
N ALA A 43 -8.02 -3.77 11.20
CA ALA A 43 -7.26 -2.98 10.24
C ALA A 43 -6.27 -3.79 9.41
N ALA A 44 -5.57 -4.77 10.00
CA ALA A 44 -4.43 -5.41 9.32
C ALA A 44 -4.82 -6.26 8.10
N PRO A 45 -5.83 -7.15 8.14
CA PRO A 45 -6.19 -7.96 6.98
C PRO A 45 -6.80 -7.11 5.87
N GLY A 46 -7.61 -6.13 6.25
CA GLY A 46 -8.24 -5.17 5.33
C GLY A 46 -7.22 -4.33 4.56
N LEU A 47 -6.24 -3.75 5.27
CA LEU A 47 -5.15 -3.00 4.65
C LEU A 47 -4.32 -3.86 3.69
N LEU A 48 -4.07 -5.12 4.05
CA LEU A 48 -3.27 -6.03 3.22
C LEU A 48 -4.01 -6.36 1.91
N VAL A 49 -5.31 -6.68 1.98
CA VAL A 49 -6.15 -6.96 0.80
C VAL A 49 -6.23 -5.74 -0.12
N VAL A 50 -6.43 -4.56 0.44
CA VAL A 50 -6.43 -3.29 -0.31
C VAL A 50 -5.11 -3.06 -1.05
N THR A 51 -4.00 -3.41 -0.40
CA THR A 51 -2.66 -3.23 -0.98
C THR A 51 -2.43 -4.20 -2.14
N VAL A 52 -2.91 -5.45 -2.01
CA VAL A 52 -2.80 -6.47 -3.07
C VAL A 52 -3.69 -6.14 -4.27
N LEU A 53 -4.93 -5.66 -4.03
CA LEU A 53 -5.89 -5.39 -5.10
C LEU A 53 -5.58 -4.13 -5.93
N ARG A 54 -4.59 -3.31 -5.53
CA ARG A 54 -4.21 -2.06 -6.21
C ARG A 54 -5.42 -1.18 -6.59
N LEU A 55 -6.42 -1.15 -5.72
CA LEU A 55 -7.63 -0.38 -5.92
C LEU A 55 -7.29 1.11 -6.04
N GLY A 56 -7.53 1.69 -7.22
CA GLY A 56 -7.28 3.10 -7.51
C GLY A 56 -8.23 4.05 -6.79
N ASP A 57 -9.38 3.55 -6.33
CA ASP A 57 -10.38 4.32 -5.61
C ASP A 57 -10.22 4.16 -4.09
N ALA A 58 -9.87 5.27 -3.41
CA ALA A 58 -9.58 5.30 -1.99
C ALA A 58 -10.79 4.91 -1.13
N LEU A 59 -12.00 5.31 -1.54
CA LEU A 59 -13.25 5.02 -0.82
C LEU A 59 -13.59 3.54 -0.89
N LEU A 60 -13.54 2.95 -2.09
CA LEU A 60 -13.81 1.53 -2.27
C LEU A 60 -12.78 0.67 -1.52
N SER A 61 -11.52 1.11 -1.54
CA SER A 61 -10.46 0.47 -0.77
C SER A 61 -10.74 0.48 0.73
N LEU A 62 -11.23 1.58 1.28
CA LEU A 62 -11.55 1.70 2.70
C LEU A 62 -12.71 0.79 3.10
N VAL A 63 -13.78 0.75 2.29
CA VAL A 63 -14.95 -0.11 2.53
C VAL A 63 -14.56 -1.59 2.47
N VAL A 64 -13.82 -2.00 1.44
CA VAL A 64 -13.34 -3.38 1.31
C VAL A 64 -12.44 -3.75 2.49
N GLY A 65 -11.53 -2.85 2.88
CA GLY A 65 -10.68 -3.06 4.05
C GLY A 65 -11.47 -3.26 5.34
N MET A 66 -12.47 -2.40 5.57
CA MET A 66 -13.34 -2.48 6.76
C MET A 66 -14.22 -3.73 6.82
N VAL A 67 -14.61 -4.30 5.67
CA VAL A 67 -15.46 -5.49 5.62
C VAL A 67 -14.62 -6.76 5.68
N VAL A 68 -13.54 -6.83 4.90
CA VAL A 68 -12.72 -8.05 4.76
C VAL A 68 -11.89 -8.33 6.01
N GLY A 69 -11.44 -7.28 6.72
CA GLY A 69 -10.69 -7.45 7.98
C GLY A 69 -11.47 -8.28 9.02
N PRO A 70 -12.62 -7.78 9.50
CA PRO A 70 -13.47 -8.51 10.43
C PRO A 70 -13.99 -9.84 9.87
N ALA A 71 -14.43 -9.88 8.61
CA ALA A 71 -14.98 -11.11 8.03
C ALA A 71 -13.93 -12.23 7.94
N GLY A 72 -12.71 -11.90 7.47
CA GLY A 72 -11.60 -12.84 7.40
C GLY A 72 -11.19 -13.32 8.79
N TRP A 73 -11.18 -12.43 9.78
CA TRP A 73 -10.87 -12.81 11.16
C TRP A 73 -11.93 -13.73 11.77
N VAL A 74 -13.22 -13.39 11.64
CA VAL A 74 -14.33 -14.23 12.13
C VAL A 74 -14.26 -15.61 11.49
N MET A 75 -14.08 -15.68 10.18
CA MET A 75 -13.98 -16.96 9.47
C MET A 75 -12.80 -17.81 9.97
N LEU A 76 -11.63 -17.19 10.18
CA LEU A 76 -10.44 -17.88 10.67
C LEU A 76 -10.63 -18.38 12.12
N ALA A 77 -11.24 -17.56 12.97
CA ALA A 77 -11.60 -17.93 14.33
C ALA A 77 -12.60 -19.08 14.37
N THR A 78 -13.63 -19.03 13.52
CA THR A 78 -14.63 -20.08 13.39
C THR A 78 -13.99 -21.40 12.94
N VAL A 79 -13.17 -21.39 11.88
CA VAL A 79 -12.49 -22.60 11.39
C VAL A 79 -11.57 -23.19 12.47
N ALA A 80 -10.77 -22.37 13.13
CA ALA A 80 -9.87 -22.84 14.19
C ALA A 80 -10.64 -23.40 15.40
N THR A 81 -11.82 -22.87 15.70
CA THR A 81 -12.73 -23.39 16.72
C THR A 81 -13.27 -24.77 16.33
N PHE A 82 -13.73 -24.94 15.08
CA PHE A 82 -14.20 -26.23 14.59
C PHE A 82 -13.11 -27.31 14.56
N LEU A 83 -11.86 -26.92 14.35
CA LEU A 83 -10.71 -27.84 14.38
C LEU A 83 -10.24 -28.17 15.81
N GLY A 84 -10.82 -27.58 16.86
CA GLY A 84 -10.38 -27.77 18.25
C GLY A 84 -9.01 -27.15 18.56
N LEU A 85 -8.49 -26.29 17.67
CA LEU A 85 -7.16 -25.68 17.75
C LEU A 85 -7.21 -24.25 18.32
N TRP A 86 -8.35 -23.81 18.85
CA TRP A 86 -8.54 -22.43 19.25
C TRP A 86 -7.80 -22.07 20.55
N TRP A 87 -6.62 -21.48 20.38
CA TRP A 87 -5.83 -20.87 21.46
C TRP A 87 -5.68 -19.38 21.13
N PRO A 88 -6.46 -18.48 21.77
CA PRO A 88 -6.62 -17.10 21.29
C PRO A 88 -5.32 -16.29 21.32
N GLY A 89 -4.45 -16.50 22.33
CA GLY A 89 -3.15 -15.82 22.37
C GLY A 89 -2.21 -16.27 21.23
N PRO A 90 -1.85 -17.55 21.16
CA PRO A 90 -0.97 -18.09 20.12
C PRO A 90 -1.47 -17.85 18.69
N THR A 91 -2.77 -18.02 18.44
CA THR A 91 -3.36 -17.79 17.10
C THR A 91 -3.20 -16.36 16.64
N VAL A 92 -3.42 -15.36 17.50
CA VAL A 92 -3.19 -13.95 17.17
C VAL A 92 -1.72 -13.70 16.82
N VAL A 93 -0.77 -14.28 17.56
CA VAL A 93 0.66 -14.14 17.28
C VAL A 93 1.02 -14.78 15.94
N VAL A 94 0.55 -16.00 15.68
CA VAL A 94 0.81 -16.70 14.40
C VAL A 94 0.27 -15.90 13.22
N VAL A 95 -0.97 -15.38 13.32
CA VAL A 95 -1.56 -14.57 12.25
C VAL A 95 -0.82 -13.24 12.10
N ALA A 96 -0.45 -12.57 13.19
CA ALA A 96 0.34 -11.33 13.14
C ALA A 96 1.70 -11.54 12.47
N VAL A 97 2.38 -12.64 12.78
CA VAL A 97 3.65 -12.99 12.13
C VAL A 97 3.44 -13.29 10.64
N LEU A 98 2.44 -14.09 10.27
CA LEU A 98 2.14 -14.41 8.87
C LEU A 98 1.83 -13.15 8.04
N LEU A 99 0.94 -12.30 8.54
CA LEU A 99 0.60 -11.04 7.86
C LEU A 99 1.80 -10.09 7.82
N GLY A 100 2.60 -10.03 8.89
CA GLY A 100 3.83 -9.24 8.93
C GLY A 100 4.86 -9.69 7.91
N VAL A 101 5.09 -11.00 7.77
CA VAL A 101 5.99 -11.57 6.76
C VAL A 101 5.48 -11.25 5.35
N LEU A 102 4.17 -11.42 5.10
CA LEU A 102 3.57 -11.10 3.81
C LEU A 102 3.73 -9.61 3.47
N ALA A 103 3.48 -8.72 4.42
CA ALA A 103 3.68 -7.28 4.25
C ALA A 103 5.16 -6.93 3.99
N LEU A 104 6.10 -7.59 4.67
CA LEU A 104 7.53 -7.40 4.44
C LEU A 104 7.94 -7.84 3.03
N VAL A 105 7.44 -9.00 2.56
CA VAL A 105 7.69 -9.48 1.20
C VAL A 105 7.17 -8.49 0.17
N LEU A 106 5.94 -8.01 0.33
CA LEU A 106 5.34 -7.00 -0.55
C LEU A 106 6.15 -5.70 -0.54
N LEU A 107 6.62 -5.26 0.63
CA LEU A 107 7.46 -4.07 0.76
C LEU A 107 8.80 -4.25 0.02
N VAL A 108 9.45 -5.41 0.17
CA VAL A 108 10.70 -5.73 -0.52
C VAL A 108 10.48 -5.78 -2.04
N LEU A 109 9.38 -6.35 -2.51
CA LEU A 109 9.03 -6.38 -3.93
C LEU A 109 8.82 -4.97 -4.48
N GLU A 110 8.10 -4.10 -3.75
CA GLU A 110 7.87 -2.71 -4.17
C GLU A 110 9.17 -1.88 -4.15
N LEU A 111 10.10 -2.16 -3.23
CA LEU A 111 11.42 -1.53 -3.17
C LEU A 111 12.36 -2.01 -4.29
N ARG A 112 12.29 -3.31 -4.64
CA ARG A 112 13.10 -3.94 -5.69
C ARG A 112 12.52 -3.80 -7.09
N ALA A 113 11.27 -3.37 -7.23
CA ALA A 113 10.69 -3.08 -8.54
C ALA A 113 11.59 -2.07 -9.27
N PRO A 114 12.12 -2.41 -10.46
CA PRO A 114 12.97 -1.49 -11.21
C PRO A 114 12.19 -0.19 -11.44
N ALA A 115 12.88 0.95 -11.31
CA ALA A 115 12.34 2.20 -11.81
C ALA A 115 11.92 1.96 -13.26
N ASN A 116 10.67 2.29 -13.57
CA ASN A 116 10.04 1.93 -14.83
C ASN A 116 10.96 2.34 -15.99
N PRO A 117 11.46 1.40 -16.82
CA PRO A 117 12.40 1.76 -17.90
C PRO A 117 11.77 2.69 -18.95
N LEU A 118 10.44 2.83 -18.94
CA LEU A 118 9.71 3.84 -19.70
C LEU A 118 9.95 5.28 -19.21
N ASP A 119 10.18 5.51 -17.90
CA ASP A 119 10.48 6.84 -17.37
C ASP A 119 11.85 7.33 -17.91
N ASP A 120 12.85 6.45 -17.99
CA ASP A 120 14.18 6.76 -18.56
C ASP A 120 14.14 6.98 -20.08
N ALA A 121 13.33 6.18 -20.79
CA ALA A 121 13.13 6.36 -22.22
C ALA A 121 12.36 7.65 -22.53
N GLN A 122 11.32 7.99 -21.75
CA GLN A 122 10.61 9.28 -21.88
C GLN A 122 11.50 10.47 -21.51
N HIS A 123 12.34 10.36 -20.47
CA HIS A 123 13.29 11.42 -20.14
C HIS A 123 14.31 11.65 -21.26
N ARG A 124 14.82 10.57 -21.88
CA ARG A 124 15.71 10.70 -23.07
C ARG A 124 15.00 11.27 -24.28
N PHE A 125 13.74 10.91 -24.52
CA PHE A 125 12.96 11.46 -25.63
C PHE A 125 12.66 12.95 -25.45
N VAL A 126 12.41 13.40 -24.21
CA VAL A 126 12.19 14.83 -23.91
C VAL A 126 13.50 15.62 -23.98
N SER A 127 14.63 15.06 -23.51
CA SER A 127 15.92 15.74 -23.61
C SER A 127 16.40 15.87 -25.05
N HIS A 128 16.19 14.86 -25.89
CA HIS A 128 16.58 14.94 -27.31
C HIS A 128 15.76 15.95 -28.12
N ARG A 129 14.51 16.23 -27.70
CA ARG A 129 13.63 17.16 -28.40
C ARG A 129 13.91 18.63 -28.08
N HIS A 130 14.64 18.91 -26.99
CA HIS A 130 15.04 20.27 -26.63
C HIS A 130 16.36 20.70 -27.29
N ASP A 131 17.22 19.75 -27.68
CA ASP A 131 18.43 20.06 -28.48
C ASP A 131 18.12 20.22 -29.98
N GLU A 132 16.89 19.94 -30.40
CA GLU A 132 16.39 20.14 -31.77
C GLU A 132 15.40 21.32 -31.83
N GLU A 133 15.64 22.38 -31.04
CA GLU A 133 15.12 23.71 -31.36
C GLU A 133 15.78 24.21 -32.66
N VAL A 134 15.21 23.71 -33.76
CA VAL A 134 15.19 24.39 -35.05
C VAL A 134 14.80 25.85 -34.76
N PRO A 135 15.66 26.84 -35.09
CA PRO A 135 15.26 28.22 -35.01
C PRO A 135 14.16 28.43 -36.05
N VAL A 136 12.90 28.38 -35.59
CA VAL A 136 11.78 28.90 -36.36
C VAL A 136 12.00 30.40 -36.42
N ALA A 137 12.73 30.82 -37.45
CA ALA A 137 12.82 32.19 -37.87
C ALA A 137 11.39 32.66 -38.15
N VAL A 138 10.75 33.26 -37.14
CA VAL A 138 9.54 34.05 -37.32
C VAL A 138 9.94 35.23 -38.17
N GLY A 139 9.86 35.01 -39.48
CA GLY A 139 10.02 36.03 -40.50
C GLY A 139 9.04 37.15 -40.21
N ARG A 140 9.57 38.23 -39.64
CA ARG A 140 8.93 39.54 -39.54
C ARG A 140 8.69 40.03 -40.97
N HIS A 141 7.61 39.57 -41.62
CA HIS A 141 7.12 40.21 -42.82
C HIS A 141 6.44 41.52 -42.42
N ARG A 142 7.28 42.55 -42.23
CA ARG A 142 6.90 43.94 -42.48
C ARG A 142 6.84 44.10 -44.00
N GLY A 143 5.64 44.09 -44.55
CA GLY A 143 5.29 44.74 -45.82
C GLY A 143 3.88 45.25 -45.62
N ALA A 144 3.62 46.53 -45.32
CA ALA A 144 3.88 47.72 -46.12
C ALA A 144 3.24 47.64 -47.51
N PHE A 145 2.34 48.61 -47.74
CA PHE A 145 1.79 49.14 -49.00
C PHE A 145 0.39 48.62 -49.43
N PRO A 146 -0.34 49.38 -50.30
CA PRO A 146 -1.08 50.59 -49.94
C PRO A 146 -2.48 50.65 -50.63
N PHE A 147 -3.22 51.75 -50.43
CA PHE A 147 -4.34 52.32 -51.22
C PHE A 147 -5.18 51.45 -52.18
N GLY A 148 -6.51 51.59 -52.01
CA GLY A 148 -7.56 51.29 -52.97
C GLY A 148 -8.92 51.62 -52.38
#